data_AF-A0A0N4URD3-F1
#
_entry.id   AF-A0A0N4URD3-F1
#
_cell.length_a   1.000
_cell.length_b   1.000
_cell.length_c   1.000
_cell.angle_alpha   90.00
_cell.angle_beta   90.00
_cell.angle_gamma   90.00
#
_symmetry.space_group_name_H-M   'P 1'
#
loop_
_entity.id
_entity.type
_entity.pdbx_description
1 polymer ?
#
loop_
_entity_poly.entity_id
_entity_poly.type
_entity_poly.pdbx_seq_one_letter_code
_entity_poly.pdbx_strand_id
1 'polypeptide(L)'
;MLQLYTVLILLQTVLSRTISPIIITRPLSRVEFSDLLSEYNQNYADDSNESVEIDVFLDIIHAEWIYNKLYMVLEIIQSWKDNRLKFSGDSTVTVPRGTELWMPDTYFVDSVKTSWQQESSIRLRYDGMLFKKQRASIYVACNETNLNSNQVSSKLFDS
;
A
#
# COMPACT_ATOMS: atom_id res chain seq x y z
N MET A 1 -52.27 6.36 14.74
CA MET A 1 -52.11 5.05 15.41
C MET A 1 -51.11 4.14 14.70
N LEU A 2 -51.21 3.95 13.37
CA LEU A 2 -50.29 3.07 12.60
C LEU A 2 -48.80 3.49 12.66
N GLN A 3 -48.51 4.79 12.64
CA GLN A 3 -47.13 5.31 12.74
C GLN A 3 -46.46 5.04 14.11
N LEU A 4 -47.24 4.91 15.19
CA LEU A 4 -46.65 4.65 16.51
C LEU A 4 -46.18 3.18 16.60
N TYR A 5 -46.93 2.26 15.97
CA TYR A 5 -46.57 0.85 15.90
C TYR A 5 -45.31 0.61 15.08
N THR A 6 -45.14 1.29 13.94
CA THR A 6 -43.93 1.14 13.12
C THR A 6 -42.68 1.60 13.86
N VAL A 7 -42.77 2.71 14.62
CA VAL A 7 -41.66 3.18 15.46
C VAL A 7 -41.34 2.18 16.58
N LEU A 8 -42.36 1.58 17.21
CA LEU A 8 -42.15 0.60 18.27
C LEU A 8 -41.46 -0.67 17.76
N ILE A 9 -41.85 -1.16 16.56
CA ILE A 9 -41.22 -2.32 15.91
C ILE A 9 -39.76 -2.00 15.56
N LEU A 10 -39.50 -0.82 14.99
CA LEU A 10 -38.13 -0.38 14.71
C LEU A 10 -37.29 -0.30 15.99
N LEU A 11 -37.84 0.23 17.08
CA LEU A 11 -37.13 0.31 18.36
C LEU A 11 -36.80 -1.09 18.90
N GLN A 12 -37.72 -2.05 18.82
CA GLN A 12 -37.46 -3.44 19.21
C GLN A 12 -36.36 -4.09 18.36
N THR A 13 -36.32 -3.83 17.05
CA THR A 13 -35.25 -4.37 16.20
C THR A 13 -33.88 -3.78 16.50
N VAL A 14 -33.80 -2.51 16.92
CA VAL A 14 -32.56 -1.88 17.36
C VAL A 14 -32.11 -2.43 18.72
N LEU A 15 -33.03 -2.54 19.68
CA LEU A 15 -32.73 -3.07 21.02
C LEU A 15 -32.35 -4.55 21.01
N SER A 16 -32.87 -5.32 20.06
CA SER A 16 -32.55 -6.76 19.92
C SER A 16 -31.20 -7.01 19.25
N ARG A 17 -30.50 -5.97 18.75
CA ARG A 17 -29.11 -6.12 18.33
C ARG A 17 -28.26 -6.29 19.58
N THR A 18 -28.04 -7.54 19.95
CA THR A 18 -26.94 -7.90 20.84
C THR A 18 -25.66 -7.36 20.22
N ILE A 19 -25.05 -6.37 20.87
CA ILE A 19 -23.69 -5.96 20.54
C ILE A 19 -22.82 -7.13 20.97
N SER A 20 -22.58 -8.06 20.04
CA SER A 20 -21.50 -9.01 20.23
C SER A 20 -20.23 -8.20 20.45
N PRO A 21 -19.48 -8.44 21.54
CA PRO A 21 -18.25 -7.70 21.75
C PRO A 21 -17.34 -7.95 20.55
N ILE A 22 -16.84 -6.87 19.94
CA ILE A 22 -15.80 -6.97 18.92
C ILE A 22 -14.52 -7.38 19.65
N ILE A 23 -14.27 -8.69 19.68
CA ILE A 23 -13.05 -9.25 20.28
C ILE A 23 -11.94 -9.08 19.25
N ILE A 24 -11.08 -8.09 19.46
CA ILE A 24 -9.84 -7.94 18.69
C ILE A 24 -8.83 -8.93 19.27
N THR A 25 -8.78 -10.13 18.70
CA THR A 25 -7.69 -11.08 18.99
C THR A 25 -6.42 -10.55 18.33
N ARG A 26 -5.41 -10.22 19.14
CA ARG A 26 -4.06 -9.95 18.62
C ARG A 26 -3.32 -11.29 18.60
N PRO A 27 -2.96 -11.86 17.44
CA PRO A 27 -2.04 -12.99 17.44
C PRO A 27 -0.74 -12.52 18.11
N LEU A 28 -0.31 -13.25 19.14
CA LEU A 28 0.92 -12.99 19.89
C LEU A 28 2.16 -13.44 19.11
N SER A 29 2.21 -13.24 17.79
CA SER A 29 3.48 -13.38 17.06
C SER A 29 4.34 -12.16 17.36
N ARG A 30 5.05 -12.22 18.49
CA ARG A 30 6.14 -11.28 18.76
C ARG A 30 7.34 -11.72 17.92
N VAL A 31 7.54 -11.00 16.83
CA VAL A 31 8.83 -10.97 16.13
C VAL A 31 9.63 -9.87 16.80
N GLU A 32 10.75 -10.22 17.42
CA GLU A 32 11.71 -9.24 17.92
C GLU A 32 12.53 -8.75 16.73
N PHE A 33 12.14 -7.59 16.16
CA PHE A 33 12.77 -7.04 14.96
C PHE A 33 14.25 -6.70 15.18
N SER A 34 14.69 -6.41 16.41
CA SER A 34 16.11 -6.24 16.72
C SER A 34 16.93 -7.48 16.37
N ASP A 35 16.36 -8.65 16.63
CA ASP A 35 17.04 -9.93 16.45
C ASP A 35 16.98 -10.33 14.98
N LEU A 36 15.81 -10.17 14.35
CA LEU A 36 15.61 -10.42 12.92
C LEU A 36 16.53 -9.55 12.05
N LEU A 37 16.82 -8.32 12.48
CA LEU A 37 17.57 -7.34 11.70
C LEU A 37 19.05 -7.21 12.13
N SER A 38 19.51 -8.04 13.06
CA SER A 38 20.86 -7.96 13.63
C SER A 38 21.98 -8.03 12.57
N GLU A 39 21.78 -8.83 11.53
CA GLU A 39 22.70 -8.99 10.39
C GLU A 39 22.11 -8.46 9.07
N TYR A 40 20.94 -7.83 9.14
CA TYR A 40 20.23 -7.39 7.94
C TYR A 40 20.87 -6.14 7.33
N ASN A 41 21.18 -6.20 6.04
CA ASN A 41 21.71 -5.06 5.30
C ASN A 41 20.64 -4.46 4.40
N GLN A 42 20.04 -3.36 4.86
CA GLN A 42 18.99 -2.63 4.14
C GLN A 42 19.44 -1.95 2.84
N ASN A 43 20.75 -1.82 2.60
CA ASN A 43 21.26 -1.13 1.42
C ASN A 43 21.18 -1.98 0.16
N TYR A 44 20.93 -3.29 0.30
CA TYR A 44 20.90 -4.24 -0.80
C TYR A 44 19.61 -5.03 -0.79
N ALA A 45 19.13 -5.34 -2.00
CA ALA A 45 18.06 -6.29 -2.21
C ALA A 45 18.48 -7.69 -1.71
N ASP A 46 17.53 -8.63 -1.67
CA ASP A 46 17.87 -10.02 -1.40
C ASP A 46 18.86 -10.54 -2.45
N ASP A 47 19.98 -11.11 -2.01
CA ASP A 47 21.10 -11.56 -2.86
C ASP A 47 20.79 -12.85 -3.63
N SER A 48 19.52 -13.16 -3.86
CA SER A 48 19.19 -14.20 -4.82
C SER A 48 19.78 -13.81 -6.18
N ASN A 49 20.40 -14.75 -6.89
CA ASN A 49 20.79 -14.59 -8.31
C ASN A 49 19.59 -14.31 -9.26
N GLU A 50 18.43 -14.03 -8.68
CA GLU A 50 17.15 -13.82 -9.33
C GLU A 50 16.75 -12.35 -9.15
N SER A 51 16.12 -11.78 -10.17
CA SER A 51 15.51 -10.46 -10.08
C SER A 51 14.40 -10.45 -9.01
N VAL A 52 14.33 -9.39 -8.21
CA VAL A 52 13.21 -9.19 -7.28
C VAL A 52 11.95 -8.81 -8.07
N GLU A 53 10.91 -9.63 -7.97
CA GLU A 53 9.58 -9.31 -8.50
C GLU A 53 8.84 -8.38 -7.54
N ILE A 54 8.23 -7.32 -8.08
CA ILE A 54 7.46 -6.34 -7.31
C ILE A 54 6.06 -6.24 -7.89
N ASP A 55 5.07 -6.62 -7.10
CA ASP A 55 3.67 -6.37 -7.40
C ASP A 55 3.31 -4.94 -7.00
N VAL A 56 2.64 -4.22 -7.89
CA VAL A 56 2.18 -2.86 -7.63
C VAL A 56 0.69 -2.76 -7.92
N PHE A 57 -0.07 -2.36 -6.92
CA PHE A 57 -1.48 -1.99 -7.04
C PHE A 57 -1.64 -0.50 -6.77
N LEU A 58 -2.35 0.19 -7.65
CA LEU A 58 -2.55 1.63 -7.62
C LEU A 58 -4.04 1.93 -7.64
N ASP A 59 -4.49 2.68 -6.64
CA ASP A 59 -5.87 3.15 -6.52
C ASP A 59 -5.92 4.68 -6.59
N ILE A 60 -6.82 5.22 -7.42
CA ILE A 60 -7.00 6.67 -7.57
C ILE A 60 -8.11 7.09 -6.63
N ILE A 61 -7.73 7.65 -5.48
CA ILE A 61 -8.68 8.12 -4.47
C ILE A 61 -9.42 9.37 -4.95
N HIS A 62 -8.69 10.26 -5.62
CA HIS A 62 -9.21 11.54 -6.08
C HIS A 62 -8.45 12.00 -7.30
N ALA A 63 -9.15 12.62 -8.25
CA ALA A 63 -8.59 13.24 -9.43
C ALA A 63 -9.33 14.55 -9.73
N GLU A 64 -8.58 15.60 -10.04
CA GLU A 64 -9.10 16.92 -10.34
C GLU A 64 -8.28 17.57 -11.46
N TRP A 65 -8.98 18.23 -12.38
CA TRP A 65 -8.35 19.05 -13.41
C TRP A 65 -8.07 20.45 -12.88
N ILE A 66 -6.81 20.87 -12.89
CA ILE A 66 -6.36 22.18 -12.42
C ILE A 66 -5.58 22.85 -13.55
N TYR A 67 -6.22 23.80 -14.24
CA TYR A 67 -5.70 24.42 -15.47
C TYR A 67 -5.33 23.38 -16.54
N ASN A 68 -4.05 23.25 -16.88
CA ASN A 68 -3.50 22.30 -17.85
C ASN A 68 -2.86 21.07 -17.19
N LYS A 69 -3.24 20.76 -15.95
CA LYS A 69 -2.66 19.66 -15.17
C LYS A 69 -3.76 18.78 -14.59
N LEU A 70 -3.50 17.49 -14.56
CA LEU A 70 -4.29 16.53 -13.80
C LEU A 70 -3.64 16.36 -12.41
N TYR A 71 -4.34 16.79 -11.38
CA TYR A 71 -4.00 16.50 -9.99
C TYR A 71 -4.63 15.17 -9.59
N MET A 72 -3.86 14.29 -8.96
CA MET A 72 -4.35 13.02 -8.43
C MET A 72 -3.82 12.74 -7.04
N VAL A 73 -4.66 12.10 -6.22
CA VAL A 73 -4.28 11.48 -4.95
C VAL A 73 -4.39 9.97 -5.13
N LEU A 74 -3.28 9.29 -4.89
CA LEU A 74 -3.11 7.87 -5.13
C LEU A 74 -2.88 7.12 -3.82
N GLU A 75 -3.46 5.94 -3.71
CA GLU A 75 -3.03 4.90 -2.78
C GLU A 75 -2.22 3.86 -3.54
N ILE A 76 -1.00 3.61 -3.06
CA ILE A 76 -0.06 2.70 -3.71
C ILE A 76 0.22 1.57 -2.72
N ILE A 77 -0.03 0.35 -3.17
CA ILE A 77 0.22 -0.87 -2.42
C ILE A 77 1.26 -1.66 -3.21
N GLN A 78 2.39 -1.95 -2.58
CA GLN A 78 3.48 -2.71 -3.17
C GLN A 78 3.74 -3.95 -2.35
N SER A 79 3.99 -5.07 -3.02
CA SER A 79 4.51 -6.26 -2.37
C SER A 79 5.72 -6.82 -3.09
N TRP A 80 6.68 -7.27 -2.31
CA TRP A 80 7.91 -7.92 -2.78
C TRP A 80 8.40 -8.87 -1.70
N LYS A 81 9.23 -9.83 -2.10
CA LYS A 81 9.78 -10.84 -1.20
C LYS A 81 11.22 -10.52 -0.85
N ASP A 82 11.56 -10.65 0.43
CA ASP A 82 12.94 -10.62 0.94
C ASP A 82 13.15 -11.84 1.83
N ASN A 83 13.87 -12.85 1.33
CA ASN A 83 14.00 -14.13 2.04
C ASN A 83 14.79 -14.00 3.36
N ARG A 84 15.56 -12.92 3.54
CA ARG A 84 16.33 -12.63 4.76
C ARG A 84 15.43 -12.27 5.94
N LEU A 85 14.20 -11.82 5.67
CA LEU A 85 13.22 -11.41 6.68
C LEU A 85 12.24 -12.52 7.07
N LYS A 86 12.52 -13.77 6.69
CA LYS A 86 11.72 -14.91 7.12
C LYS A 86 11.81 -15.10 8.63
N PHE A 87 10.68 -15.40 9.24
CA PHE A 87 10.60 -15.70 10.67
C PHE A 87 9.64 -16.86 10.93
N SER A 88 9.79 -17.52 12.08
CA SER A 88 8.95 -18.66 12.45
C SER A 88 7.52 -18.25 12.79
N GLY A 89 6.54 -18.98 12.26
CA GLY A 89 5.11 -18.76 12.48
C GLY A 89 4.36 -18.63 11.16
N ASP A 90 3.05 -18.38 11.24
CA ASP A 90 2.16 -18.37 10.05
C ASP A 90 1.45 -17.01 9.87
N SER A 91 1.98 -15.98 10.54
CA SER A 91 1.29 -14.70 10.71
C SER A 91 1.93 -13.58 9.91
N THR A 92 1.17 -12.49 9.77
CA THR A 92 1.66 -11.20 9.28
C THR A 92 1.77 -10.25 10.46
N VAL A 93 2.92 -9.60 10.61
CA VAL A 93 3.21 -8.62 11.66
C VAL A 93 3.33 -7.22 11.06
N THR A 94 3.03 -6.21 11.87
CA THR A 94 3.26 -4.82 11.47
C THR A 94 4.72 -4.47 11.76
N VAL A 95 5.42 -3.93 10.78
CA VAL A 95 6.80 -3.47 10.95
C VAL A 95 6.79 -2.19 11.79
N PRO A 96 7.62 -2.08 12.84
CA PRO A 96 7.72 -0.87 13.64
C PRO A 96 8.08 0.36 12.81
N ARG A 97 7.61 1.54 13.24
CA ARG A 97 7.98 2.80 12.58
C ARG A 97 9.46 3.07 12.81
N GLY A 98 10.14 3.54 11.76
CA GLY A 98 11.58 3.82 11.80
C GLY A 98 12.46 2.58 11.59
N THR A 99 11.87 1.39 11.40
CA THR A 99 12.64 0.23 10.93
C THR A 99 13.14 0.50 9.51
N GLU A 100 14.44 0.40 9.34
CA GLU A 100 15.09 0.57 8.05
C GLU A 100 15.15 -0.80 7.35
N LEU A 101 14.44 -0.91 6.23
CA LEU A 101 14.38 -2.10 5.40
C LEU A 101 14.78 -1.72 3.98
N TRP A 102 15.34 -2.68 3.22
CA TRP A 102 15.45 -2.49 1.78
C TRP A 102 14.04 -2.37 1.18
N MET A 103 13.85 -1.41 0.27
CA MET A 103 12.60 -1.19 -0.43
C MET A 103 12.88 -0.89 -1.90
N PRO A 104 11.99 -1.29 -2.82
CA PRO A 104 12.11 -0.89 -4.21
C PRO A 104 11.90 0.63 -4.34
N ASP A 105 12.70 1.24 -5.20
CA ASP A 105 12.52 2.64 -5.59
C ASP A 105 11.17 2.81 -6.28
N THR A 106 10.46 3.88 -5.93
CA THR A 106 9.13 4.17 -6.48
C THR A 106 9.05 5.64 -6.87
N TYR A 107 8.80 5.90 -8.15
CA TYR A 107 8.71 7.24 -8.69
C TYR A 107 7.70 7.31 -9.84
N PHE A 108 7.19 8.52 -10.09
CA PHE A 108 6.29 8.80 -11.21
C PHE A 108 7.05 9.56 -12.28
N VAL A 109 7.33 8.89 -13.39
CA VAL A 109 7.87 9.53 -14.59
C VAL A 109 6.87 10.57 -15.12
N ASP A 110 7.39 11.66 -15.67
CA ASP A 110 6.60 12.77 -16.23
C ASP A 110 5.65 13.51 -15.26
N SER A 111 5.78 13.24 -13.96
CA SER A 111 5.11 14.07 -12.96
C SER A 111 5.78 15.45 -12.90
N VAL A 112 4.98 16.50 -13.03
CA VAL A 112 5.42 17.89 -12.82
C VAL A 112 5.79 18.09 -11.35
N LYS A 113 5.04 17.43 -10.46
CA LYS A 113 5.28 17.44 -9.02
C LYS A 113 4.71 16.16 -8.43
N THR A 114 5.51 15.52 -7.58
CA THR A 114 5.07 14.41 -6.72
C THR A 114 5.30 14.81 -5.27
N SER A 115 4.36 14.45 -4.39
CA SER A 115 4.47 14.67 -2.95
C SER A 115 3.97 13.43 -2.23
N TRP A 116 4.86 12.82 -1.46
CA TRP A 116 4.56 11.60 -0.69
C TRP A 116 4.03 11.97 0.69
N GLN A 117 3.01 11.24 1.17
CA GLN A 117 2.61 11.34 2.56
C GLN A 117 3.66 10.67 3.45
N GLN A 118 4.00 11.31 4.58
CA GLN A 118 4.97 10.78 5.54
C GLN A 118 4.51 9.46 6.15
N GLU A 119 3.19 9.29 6.32
CA GLU A 119 2.62 8.07 6.87
C GLU A 119 2.58 6.98 5.80
N SER A 120 3.34 5.91 6.05
CA SER A 120 3.22 4.64 5.35
C SER A 120 3.08 3.51 6.37
N SER A 121 2.48 2.41 5.96
CA SER A 121 2.38 1.20 6.78
C SER A 121 3.02 0.04 6.06
N ILE A 122 3.87 -0.70 6.77
CA ILE A 122 4.53 -1.88 6.24
C ILE A 122 4.11 -3.08 7.08
N ARG A 123 3.77 -4.16 6.40
CA ARG A 123 3.49 -5.46 7.01
C ARG A 123 4.48 -6.48 6.47
N LEU A 124 4.95 -7.36 7.35
CA LEU A 124 5.85 -8.46 7.02
C LEU A 124 5.13 -9.77 7.31
N ARG A 125 5.05 -10.64 6.31
CA ARG A 125 4.55 -12.01 6.44
C ARG A 125 5.71 -12.96 6.75
N TYR A 126 5.41 -14.05 7.45
CA TYR A 126 6.40 -15.05 7.90
C TYR A 126 7.36 -15.57 6.81
N ASP A 127 6.90 -15.60 5.56
CA ASP A 127 7.66 -16.08 4.40
C ASP A 127 8.60 -15.03 3.77
N GLY A 128 8.73 -13.87 4.41
CA GLY A 128 9.54 -12.75 3.94
C GLY A 128 8.82 -11.81 2.97
N MET A 129 7.51 -12.01 2.74
CA MET A 129 6.74 -11.09 1.89
C MET A 129 6.45 -9.78 2.64
N LEU A 130 6.91 -8.68 2.08
CA LEU A 130 6.63 -7.33 2.56
C LEU A 130 5.44 -6.74 1.81
N PHE A 131 4.60 -6.00 2.52
CA PHE A 131 3.48 -5.25 1.97
C PHE A 131 3.59 -3.81 2.44
N LYS A 132 3.88 -2.89 1.53
CA LYS A 132 3.96 -1.46 1.80
C LYS A 132 2.73 -0.78 1.24
N LYS A 133 2.05 -0.02 2.10
CA LYS A 133 0.94 0.86 1.72
C LYS A 133 1.35 2.30 1.99
N GLN A 134 1.26 3.14 0.96
CA GLN A 134 1.64 4.55 1.01
C GLN A 134 0.72 5.40 0.12
N ARG A 135 0.67 6.72 0.38
CA ARG A 135 -0.12 7.66 -0.42
C ARG A 135 0.77 8.70 -1.07
N ALA A 136 0.43 9.06 -2.30
CA ALA A 136 1.10 10.11 -3.05
C ALA A 136 0.08 11.08 -3.64
N SER A 137 0.48 12.34 -3.77
CA SER A 137 -0.21 13.36 -4.56
C SER A 137 0.67 13.71 -5.75
N ILE A 138 0.10 13.65 -6.95
CA ILE A 138 0.84 13.89 -8.19
C ILE A 138 0.13 14.93 -9.07
N TYR A 139 0.93 15.71 -9.78
CA TYR A 139 0.49 16.61 -10.85
C TYR A 139 1.10 16.12 -12.16
N VAL A 140 0.27 15.79 -13.13
CA VAL A 140 0.68 15.39 -14.48
C VAL A 140 0.35 16.53 -15.44
N ALA A 141 1.31 16.96 -16.25
CA ALA A 141 1.05 17.95 -17.29
C ALA A 141 0.24 17.30 -18.42
N CYS A 142 -0.84 17.96 -18.82
CA CYS A 142 -1.63 17.51 -19.95
C CYS A 142 -1.31 18.42 -21.12
N ASN A 143 -0.30 18.02 -21.89
CA ASN A 143 -0.06 18.62 -23.19
C ASN A 143 -0.95 17.90 -24.21
N GLU A 144 -1.72 18.65 -24.98
CA GLU A 144 -2.47 18.13 -26.14
C GLU A 144 -1.55 17.66 -27.29
N THR A 145 -0.26 17.44 -27.03
CA THR A 145 0.72 17.06 -28.05
C THR A 145 0.45 15.64 -28.52
N ASN A 146 -0.45 15.55 -29.51
CA ASN A 146 -0.68 14.49 -30.47
C ASN A 146 -0.69 13.07 -29.89
N LEU A 147 -1.90 12.58 -29.62
CA LEU A 147 -2.27 11.17 -29.73
C LEU A 147 -2.08 10.63 -31.18
N ASN A 148 -0.98 10.97 -31.85
CA ASN A 148 -0.48 10.19 -32.98
C ASN A 148 0.23 8.99 -32.37
N SER A 149 -0.59 8.00 -32.01
CA SER A 149 -0.29 6.75 -31.31
C SER A 149 0.69 5.80 -32.02
N ASN A 150 1.61 6.31 -32.85
CA ASN A 150 2.49 5.47 -33.68
C ASN A 150 4.00 5.62 -33.40
N GLN A 151 4.42 6.31 -32.33
CA GLN A 151 5.86 6.41 -32.01
C GLN A 151 6.29 6.01 -30.59
N VAL A 152 5.38 5.55 -29.72
CA VAL A 152 5.79 5.10 -28.37
C VAL A 152 6.40 3.68 -28.39
N SER A 153 6.21 2.90 -29.45
CA SER A 153 6.72 1.51 -29.47
C SER A 153 8.21 1.36 -29.80
N SER A 154 8.95 2.41 -30.18
CA SER A 154 10.36 2.29 -30.58
C SER A 154 11.39 2.72 -29.55
N LYS A 155 10.98 3.15 -28.34
CA LYS A 155 11.94 3.52 -27.27
C LYS A 155 12.03 2.52 -26.12
N LEU A 156 11.26 1.43 -26.14
CA LEU A 156 11.30 0.40 -25.09
C LEU A 156 12.20 -0.81 -25.42
N PHE A 157 12.86 -0.84 -26.57
CA PHE A 157 13.71 -1.97 -26.97
C PHE A 157 15.19 -1.63 -27.22
N ASP A 158 15.60 -0.39 -26.94
CA ASP A 158 17.02 -0.01 -26.97
C ASP A 158 17.48 0.43 -25.56
N SER A 159 17.56 -0.54 -24.66
CA SER A 159 18.33 -0.50 -23.40
C SER A 159 18.43 -1.90 -22.83
#